data_AF-A0A2E5HJ29-F1
#
_entry.id   AF-A0A2E5HJ29-F1
#
_cell.length_a   1.000
_cell.length_b   1.000
_cell.length_c   1.000
_cell.angle_alpha   90.00
_cell.angle_beta   90.00
_cell.angle_gamma   90.00
#
_symmetry.space_group_name_H-M   'P 1'
#
loop_
_entity.id
_entity.type
_entity.pdbx_description
1 polymer ?
#
loop_
_entity_poly.entity_id
_entity_poly.type
_entity_poly.pdbx_seq_one_letter_code
_entity_poly.pdbx_strand_id
1 'polypeptide(L)'
;MRQRIHIALLGLVVVATTAACAHLLGLHDAQLGKFAHRAHVLEGISCVTCHSGMQEVGERGPLHLPTQERCLSCHGEPHDERPCLGCHSDATTQMRVALNREHLLFRHDQHLERNPGQCVRCHTGVARDNESLAAPMAACFSCHPHEDQFAIRDCDGCHVDLRTEGSVPSEHFVHDLDFIRRHGVQASSAMDLCASCHQERFCADCHGVTVPTLPTRMRFDEPFRNRLHQAGFMARHAHEAQTNKGLCSTCHAEQFCVTCHQGRGVHALADGALNPHPAGWLDRHGPAARRDPVGCASCHGGGGEQLCVGCHRVGSAGGSIHPPGWTSRKRRSDMPCRLCHVP
;
A
#
# COMPACT_ATOMS: atom_id res chain seq x y z
N MET A 1 -15.05 -50.31 5.36
CA MET A 1 -13.67 -50.08 4.86
C MET A 1 -13.64 -49.29 3.55
N ARG A 2 -14.36 -49.72 2.49
CA ARG A 2 -14.46 -49.01 1.19
C ARG A 2 -14.84 -47.51 1.27
N GLN A 3 -15.83 -47.15 2.09
CA GLN A 3 -16.28 -45.75 2.20
C GLN A 3 -15.21 -44.80 2.76
N ARG A 4 -14.35 -45.29 3.67
CA ARG A 4 -13.23 -44.49 4.21
C ARG A 4 -12.12 -44.28 3.16
N ILE A 5 -11.93 -45.26 2.27
CA ILE A 5 -10.99 -45.18 1.16
C ILE A 5 -11.48 -44.17 0.11
N HIS A 6 -12.78 -44.15 -0.20
CA HIS A 6 -13.36 -43.17 -1.12
C HIS A 6 -13.28 -41.74 -0.59
N ILE A 7 -13.53 -41.52 0.70
CA ILE A 7 -13.40 -40.19 1.33
C ILE A 7 -11.93 -39.73 1.33
N ALA A 8 -10.98 -40.64 1.61
CA ALA A 8 -9.56 -40.33 1.56
C ALA A 8 -9.09 -39.99 0.14
N LEU A 9 -9.54 -40.72 -0.87
CA LEU A 9 -9.23 -40.45 -2.28
C LEU A 9 -9.83 -39.12 -2.75
N LEU A 10 -11.07 -38.80 -2.36
CA LEU A 10 -11.70 -37.52 -2.70
C LEU A 10 -10.94 -36.34 -2.06
N GLY A 11 -10.51 -36.50 -0.79
CA GLY A 11 -9.69 -35.51 -0.11
C GLY A 11 -8.35 -35.27 -0.79
N LEU A 12 -7.68 -36.35 -1.22
CA LEU A 12 -6.40 -36.26 -1.94
C LEU A 12 -6.53 -35.52 -3.28
N VAL A 13 -7.60 -35.79 -4.03
CA VAL A 13 -7.88 -35.12 -5.31
C VAL A 13 -8.14 -33.63 -5.12
N VAL A 14 -8.89 -33.24 -4.09
CA VAL A 14 -9.16 -31.82 -3.79
C VAL A 14 -7.90 -31.07 -3.35
N VAL A 15 -7.03 -31.71 -2.56
CA VAL A 15 -5.73 -31.12 -2.17
C VAL A 15 -4.82 -30.96 -3.38
N ALA A 16 -4.76 -31.96 -4.26
CA ALA A 16 -3.94 -31.90 -5.47
C ALA A 16 -4.41 -30.81 -6.45
N THR A 17 -5.72 -30.65 -6.64
CA THR A 17 -6.27 -29.63 -7.54
C THR A 17 -6.12 -28.22 -6.99
N THR A 18 -6.32 -28.01 -5.69
CA THR A 18 -6.09 -26.70 -5.07
C THR A 18 -4.61 -26.29 -5.10
N ALA A 19 -3.69 -27.23 -4.87
CA ALA A 19 -2.25 -26.98 -5.02
C ALA A 19 -1.85 -26.67 -6.47
N ALA A 20 -2.39 -27.40 -7.44
CA ALA A 20 -2.15 -27.14 -8.87
C ALA A 20 -2.70 -25.77 -9.29
N CYS A 21 -3.89 -25.38 -8.82
CA CYS A 21 -4.46 -24.06 -9.06
C CYS A 21 -3.63 -22.94 -8.41
N ALA A 22 -3.16 -23.12 -7.17
CA ALA A 22 -2.27 -22.16 -6.52
C ALA A 22 -0.96 -21.98 -7.32
N HIS A 23 -0.44 -23.08 -7.90
CA HIS A 23 0.75 -23.05 -8.73
C HIS A 23 0.56 -22.34 -10.07
N LEU A 24 -0.54 -22.63 -10.76
CA LEU A 24 -0.93 -21.94 -12.00
C LEU A 24 -1.24 -20.45 -11.80
N LEU A 25 -1.81 -20.08 -10.65
CA LEU A 25 -2.18 -18.71 -10.32
C LEU A 25 -1.04 -17.91 -9.66
N GLY A 26 0.13 -18.52 -9.45
CA GLY A 26 1.28 -17.84 -8.84
C GLY A 26 1.07 -17.42 -7.38
N LEU A 27 0.10 -18.02 -6.68
CA LEU A 27 -0.23 -17.73 -5.27
C LEU A 27 0.72 -18.45 -4.31
N HIS A 28 2.02 -18.36 -4.59
CA HIS A 28 3.08 -18.77 -3.67
C HIS A 28 3.41 -17.57 -2.83
N ASP A 29 3.61 -17.76 -1.52
CA ASP A 29 4.19 -16.72 -0.68
C ASP A 29 5.57 -16.37 -1.27
N ALA A 30 5.64 -15.27 -1.99
CA ALA A 30 6.86 -14.72 -2.55
C ALA A 30 7.68 -14.06 -1.43
N GLN A 31 7.92 -14.80 -0.35
CA GLN A 31 9.08 -14.57 0.50
C GLN A 31 10.33 -15.13 -0.20
N LEU A 32 10.48 -14.82 -1.50
CA LEU A 32 11.70 -15.05 -2.25
C LEU A 32 12.80 -14.25 -1.53
N GLY A 33 13.84 -14.95 -1.10
CA GLY A 33 14.93 -14.38 -0.32
C GLY A 33 15.60 -13.25 -1.08
N LYS A 34 15.18 -12.01 -0.82
CA LYS A 34 15.88 -10.82 -1.31
C LYS A 34 17.32 -10.87 -0.83
N PHE A 35 18.26 -10.49 -1.70
CA PHE A 35 19.67 -10.45 -1.37
C PHE A 35 19.90 -9.56 -0.14
N ALA A 36 20.55 -10.13 0.88
CA ALA A 36 20.76 -9.47 2.16
C ALA A 36 22.05 -8.66 2.16
N HIS A 37 21.98 -7.40 1.71
CA HIS A 37 23.15 -6.50 1.68
C HIS A 37 23.78 -6.35 3.06
N ARG A 38 22.97 -6.15 4.10
CA ARG A 38 23.45 -6.00 5.49
C ARG A 38 24.33 -7.16 5.94
N ALA A 39 23.96 -8.40 5.61
CA ALA A 39 24.74 -9.57 6.01
C ALA A 39 26.16 -9.52 5.39
N HIS A 40 26.25 -9.20 4.10
CA HIS A 40 27.53 -9.11 3.40
C HIS A 40 28.39 -7.93 3.88
N VAL A 41 27.76 -6.79 4.17
CA VAL A 41 28.45 -5.61 4.71
C VAL A 41 29.02 -5.90 6.11
N LEU A 42 28.30 -6.65 6.96
CA LEU A 42 28.77 -7.03 8.30
C LEU A 42 29.97 -7.99 8.26
N GLU A 43 30.07 -8.82 7.23
CA GLU A 43 31.25 -9.65 6.95
C GLU A 43 32.44 -8.85 6.39
N GLY A 44 32.31 -7.52 6.25
CA GLY A 44 33.38 -6.65 5.76
C GLY A 44 33.61 -6.71 4.25
N ILE A 45 32.67 -7.26 3.48
CA ILE A 45 32.76 -7.33 2.02
C ILE A 45 32.59 -5.92 1.45
N SER A 46 33.58 -5.45 0.69
CA SER A 46 33.57 -4.13 0.07
C SER A 46 32.50 -4.02 -1.02
N CYS A 47 31.88 -2.84 -1.18
CA CYS A 47 30.83 -2.62 -2.18
C CYS A 47 31.31 -2.89 -3.61
N VAL A 48 32.52 -2.42 -3.95
CA VAL A 48 33.12 -2.56 -5.30
C VAL A 48 33.54 -3.99 -5.62
N THR A 49 33.59 -4.86 -4.61
CA THR A 49 33.81 -6.29 -4.81
C THR A 49 32.67 -6.88 -5.63
N CYS A 50 31.42 -6.47 -5.38
CA CYS A 50 30.26 -6.93 -6.15
C CYS A 50 29.86 -5.95 -7.26
N HIS A 51 29.96 -4.64 -7.01
CA HIS A 51 29.66 -3.57 -7.97
C HIS A 51 30.91 -3.12 -8.74
N SER A 52 31.64 -4.08 -9.31
CA SER A 52 32.94 -3.81 -9.96
C SER A 52 32.82 -2.81 -11.10
N GLY A 53 33.63 -1.75 -11.07
CA GLY A 53 33.68 -0.71 -12.11
C GLY A 53 32.74 0.47 -11.85
N MET A 54 31.90 0.43 -10.80
CA MET A 54 30.98 1.53 -10.48
C MET A 54 31.72 2.86 -10.25
N GLN A 55 32.99 2.81 -9.83
CA GLN A 55 33.76 3.98 -9.44
C GLN A 55 34.23 4.85 -10.61
N GLU A 56 34.17 4.32 -11.84
CA GLU A 56 34.66 4.98 -13.06
C GLU A 56 33.52 5.44 -13.96
N VAL A 57 32.28 5.33 -13.48
CA VAL A 57 31.08 5.49 -14.31
C VAL A 57 30.58 6.92 -14.25
N GLY A 58 30.65 7.57 -15.40
CA GLY A 58 29.95 8.81 -15.68
C GLY A 58 28.44 8.60 -15.92
N GLU A 59 27.76 9.66 -16.35
CA GLU A 59 26.29 9.79 -16.34
C GLU A 59 25.52 8.69 -17.06
N ARG A 60 26.14 8.02 -18.06
CA ARG A 60 25.45 7.06 -18.94
C ARG A 60 26.18 5.71 -19.09
N GLY A 61 27.07 5.33 -18.17
CA GLY A 61 27.78 4.03 -18.17
C GLY A 61 27.00 2.90 -17.49
N PRO A 62 27.26 1.60 -17.82
CA PRO A 62 26.38 0.44 -17.54
C PRO A 62 25.94 0.28 -16.07
N LEU A 63 24.86 -0.48 -15.84
CA LEU A 63 24.47 -0.80 -14.46
C LEU A 63 25.46 -1.83 -13.91
N HIS A 64 26.26 -1.45 -12.93
CA HIS A 64 27.28 -2.31 -12.32
C HIS A 64 26.65 -3.29 -11.32
N LEU A 65 25.69 -4.10 -11.79
CA LEU A 65 25.10 -5.17 -11.00
C LEU A 65 26.03 -6.40 -10.99
N PRO A 66 26.09 -7.15 -9.87
CA PRO A 66 26.92 -8.34 -9.79
C PRO A 66 26.45 -9.41 -10.78
N THR A 67 27.41 -10.06 -11.43
CA THR A 67 27.16 -11.20 -12.32
C THR A 67 26.90 -12.46 -11.51
N GLN A 68 26.36 -13.50 -12.16
CA GLN A 68 26.24 -14.83 -11.53
C GLN A 68 27.61 -15.38 -11.09
N GLU A 69 28.65 -15.19 -11.91
CA GLU A 69 30.03 -15.57 -11.55
C GLU A 69 30.50 -14.88 -10.25
N ARG A 70 30.13 -13.61 -10.06
CA ARG A 70 30.46 -12.87 -8.84
C ARG A 70 29.83 -13.51 -7.60
N CYS A 71 28.58 -13.95 -7.69
CA CYS A 71 27.91 -14.69 -6.60
C CYS A 71 28.60 -16.03 -6.34
N LEU A 72 28.92 -16.77 -7.41
CA LEU A 72 29.53 -18.10 -7.33
C LEU A 72 30.98 -18.09 -6.85
N SER A 73 31.66 -16.93 -6.89
CA SER A 73 33.01 -16.78 -6.35
C SER A 73 33.10 -17.03 -4.83
N CYS A 74 31.97 -16.94 -4.12
CA CYS A 74 31.88 -17.28 -2.69
C CYS A 74 30.78 -18.33 -2.39
N HIS A 75 29.71 -18.36 -3.18
CA HIS A 75 28.61 -19.32 -3.02
C HIS A 75 28.77 -20.50 -3.99
N GLY A 76 29.39 -21.59 -3.53
CA GLY A 76 29.76 -22.73 -4.39
C GLY A 76 28.65 -23.72 -4.73
N GLU A 77 27.52 -23.68 -4.04
CA GLU A 77 26.40 -24.61 -4.24
C GLU A 77 25.10 -23.83 -4.50
N PRO A 78 24.82 -23.45 -5.77
CA PRO A 78 23.56 -22.80 -6.10
C PRO A 78 22.41 -23.79 -5.88
N HIS A 79 21.31 -23.30 -5.30
CA HIS A 79 20.13 -24.11 -5.02
C HIS A 79 19.22 -24.32 -6.24
N ASP A 80 19.50 -23.60 -7.34
CA ASP A 80 18.69 -23.55 -8.56
C ASP A 80 19.60 -23.20 -9.77
N GLU A 81 19.19 -23.60 -10.97
CA GLU A 81 19.94 -23.36 -12.22
C GLU A 81 19.64 -21.99 -12.86
N ARG A 82 18.58 -21.31 -12.42
CA ARG A 82 18.20 -19.98 -12.92
C ARG A 82 19.19 -18.89 -12.47
N PRO A 83 19.29 -17.77 -13.22
CA PRO A 83 20.14 -16.65 -12.83
C PRO A 83 19.82 -16.13 -11.44
N CYS A 84 20.85 -15.90 -10.62
CA CYS A 84 20.69 -15.56 -9.20
C CYS A 84 19.78 -14.35 -8.98
N LEU A 85 19.93 -13.29 -9.79
CA LEU A 85 19.13 -12.06 -9.68
C LEU A 85 17.65 -12.25 -10.04
N GLY A 86 17.28 -13.35 -10.71
CA GLY A 86 15.87 -13.68 -10.97
C GLY A 86 15.10 -14.05 -9.70
N CYS A 87 15.80 -14.44 -8.63
CA CYS A 87 15.18 -14.79 -7.33
C CYS A 87 15.70 -13.94 -6.17
N HIS A 88 16.99 -13.59 -6.18
CA HIS A 88 17.65 -12.83 -5.09
C HIS A 88 17.56 -11.31 -5.26
N SER A 89 16.80 -10.82 -6.23
CA SER A 89 16.47 -9.40 -6.38
C SER A 89 15.02 -9.27 -6.76
N ASP A 90 14.35 -8.22 -6.28
CA ASP A 90 13.00 -7.93 -6.74
C ASP A 90 13.03 -7.17 -8.07
N ALA A 91 12.10 -7.51 -8.97
CA ALA A 91 12.01 -6.92 -10.31
C ALA A 91 11.74 -5.41 -10.26
N THR A 92 10.99 -4.95 -9.24
CA THR A 92 10.69 -3.54 -9.04
C THR A 92 11.96 -2.72 -8.76
N THR A 93 12.87 -3.23 -7.94
CA THR A 93 14.18 -2.62 -7.66
C THR A 93 15.04 -2.58 -8.92
N GLN A 94 15.14 -3.67 -9.68
CA GLN A 94 15.92 -3.68 -10.92
C GLN A 94 15.40 -2.64 -11.92
N MET A 95 14.07 -2.58 -12.06
CA MET A 95 13.41 -1.57 -12.89
C MET A 95 13.69 -0.15 -12.39
N ARG A 96 13.56 0.12 -11.09
CA ARG A 96 13.87 1.44 -10.50
C ARG A 96 15.31 1.86 -10.74
N VAL A 97 16.27 0.95 -10.57
CA VAL A 97 17.69 1.25 -10.79
C VAL A 97 17.95 1.57 -12.26
N ALA A 98 17.31 0.85 -13.19
CA ALA A 98 17.38 1.16 -14.62
C ALA A 98 16.78 2.53 -14.95
N LEU A 99 15.57 2.81 -14.45
CA LEU A 99 14.88 4.08 -14.65
C LEU A 99 15.64 5.27 -14.06
N ASN A 100 16.20 5.13 -12.86
CA ASN A 100 17.03 6.17 -12.24
C ASN A 100 18.23 6.53 -13.13
N ARG A 101 18.81 5.55 -13.81
CA ARG A 101 19.94 5.76 -14.73
C ARG A 101 19.51 6.43 -16.05
N GLU A 102 18.23 6.38 -16.42
CA GLU A 102 17.69 7.09 -17.57
C GLU A 102 17.26 8.52 -17.22
N HIS A 103 16.78 8.72 -15.99
CA HIS A 103 16.14 9.97 -15.59
C HIS A 103 16.96 10.85 -14.64
N LEU A 104 18.07 10.37 -14.08
CA LEU A 104 18.96 11.16 -13.21
C LEU A 104 20.34 11.38 -13.84
N LEU A 105 20.81 12.61 -13.75
CA LEU A 105 22.18 13.02 -14.05
C LEU A 105 23.02 12.80 -12.80
N PHE A 106 23.73 11.67 -12.75
CA PHE A 106 24.62 11.36 -11.63
C PHE A 106 25.91 10.68 -12.08
N ARG A 107 27.02 11.12 -11.47
CA ARG A 107 28.39 10.68 -11.80
C ARG A 107 29.10 10.12 -10.58
N HIS A 108 29.29 8.80 -10.53
CA HIS A 108 29.98 8.18 -9.40
C HIS A 108 31.45 8.61 -9.33
N ASP A 109 32.11 8.74 -10.48
CA ASP A 109 33.51 9.17 -10.56
C ASP A 109 33.76 10.53 -9.88
N GLN A 110 32.97 11.56 -10.22
CA GLN A 110 33.10 12.89 -9.60
C GLN A 110 32.77 12.89 -8.10
N HIS A 111 31.76 12.12 -7.68
CA HIS A 111 31.38 12.07 -6.26
C HIS A 111 32.41 11.31 -5.42
N LEU A 112 33.04 10.28 -5.98
CA LEU A 112 34.06 9.48 -5.31
C LEU A 112 35.41 10.18 -5.25
N GLU A 113 35.73 11.11 -6.15
CA GLU A 113 36.89 12.00 -5.98
C GLU A 113 36.80 12.82 -4.68
N ARG A 114 35.59 13.26 -4.33
CA ARG A 114 35.33 14.05 -3.11
C ARG A 114 35.03 13.18 -1.87
N ASN A 115 34.51 11.98 -2.07
CA ASN A 115 34.07 11.07 -1.02
C ASN A 115 34.55 9.62 -1.27
N PRO A 116 35.87 9.37 -1.27
CA PRO A 116 36.42 8.08 -1.65
C PRO A 116 35.94 6.97 -0.72
N GLY A 117 35.31 5.94 -1.29
CA GLY A 117 34.87 4.73 -0.57
C GLY A 117 33.67 4.90 0.36
N GLN A 118 33.02 6.07 0.39
CA GLN A 118 31.93 6.36 1.35
C GLN A 118 30.53 6.14 0.76
N CYS A 119 30.29 4.97 0.14
CA CYS A 119 29.05 4.67 -0.58
C CYS A 119 27.78 4.78 0.28
N VAL A 120 27.87 4.40 1.56
CA VAL A 120 26.74 4.40 2.52
C VAL A 120 26.28 5.79 2.94
N ARG A 121 27.02 6.85 2.59
CA ARG A 121 26.53 8.23 2.76
C ARG A 121 25.35 8.53 1.84
N CYS A 122 25.36 7.95 0.64
CA CYS A 122 24.28 8.11 -0.33
C CYS A 122 23.31 6.91 -0.28
N HIS A 123 23.84 5.69 -0.27
CA HIS A 123 23.04 4.46 -0.22
C HIS A 123 22.69 4.06 1.22
N THR A 124 21.97 4.94 1.92
CA THR A 124 21.71 4.86 3.36
C THR A 124 20.89 3.62 3.78
N GLY A 125 20.08 3.06 2.87
CA GLY A 125 19.28 1.86 3.12
C GLY A 125 20.09 0.56 3.14
N VAL A 126 21.17 0.47 2.33
CA VAL A 126 21.94 -0.78 2.08
C VAL A 126 22.45 -1.43 3.38
N ALA A 127 22.79 -0.64 4.40
CA ALA A 127 23.29 -1.13 5.68
C ALA A 127 22.20 -1.38 6.74
N ARG A 128 20.98 -0.86 6.55
CA ARG A 128 19.89 -0.88 7.56
C ARG A 128 18.86 -1.96 7.26
N ASP A 129 18.25 -1.91 6.09
CA ASP A 129 17.20 -2.81 5.62
C ASP A 129 17.24 -2.90 4.08
N ASN A 130 16.81 -4.03 3.50
CA ASN A 130 16.78 -4.19 2.04
C ASN A 130 15.54 -3.52 1.42
N GLU A 131 14.96 -2.51 2.07
CA GLU A 131 13.66 -1.95 1.71
C GLU A 131 13.78 -0.77 0.73
N SER A 132 14.91 -0.03 0.77
CA SER A 132 15.25 0.93 -0.28
C SER A 132 16.74 0.93 -0.62
N LEU A 133 17.08 0.33 -1.76
CA LEU A 133 18.45 0.25 -2.28
C LEU A 133 18.86 1.49 -3.11
N ALA A 134 17.88 2.28 -3.56
CA ALA A 134 18.15 3.56 -4.21
C ALA A 134 18.50 4.63 -3.16
N ALA A 135 19.46 5.50 -3.49
CA ALA A 135 19.75 6.66 -2.67
C ALA A 135 18.50 7.56 -2.58
N PRO A 136 18.05 7.95 -1.38
CA PRO A 136 16.97 8.91 -1.24
C PRO A 136 17.45 10.28 -1.71
N MET A 137 16.52 11.09 -2.22
CA MET A 137 16.82 12.44 -2.69
C MET A 137 17.44 13.31 -1.57
N ALA A 138 17.00 13.13 -0.32
CA ALA A 138 17.60 13.79 0.85
C ALA A 138 19.10 13.51 1.04
N ALA A 139 19.62 12.38 0.54
CA ALA A 139 21.06 12.10 0.64
C ALA A 139 21.88 13.07 -0.22
N CYS A 140 21.39 13.45 -1.40
CA CYS A 140 22.00 14.47 -2.24
C CYS A 140 22.06 15.82 -1.51
N PHE A 141 20.99 16.16 -0.79
CA PHE A 141 20.84 17.44 -0.10
C PHE A 141 21.71 17.59 1.15
N SER A 142 22.31 16.49 1.62
CA SER A 142 23.31 16.55 2.68
C SER A 142 24.55 17.36 2.28
N CYS A 143 24.82 17.50 0.97
CA CYS A 143 25.97 18.21 0.44
C CYS A 143 25.60 19.28 -0.62
N HIS A 144 24.49 19.11 -1.34
CA HIS A 144 23.97 20.10 -2.28
C HIS A 144 22.87 20.93 -1.60
N PRO A 145 23.13 22.17 -1.13
CA PRO A 145 22.13 22.99 -0.46
C PRO A 145 21.01 23.37 -1.44
N HIS A 146 19.77 23.29 -0.95
CA HIS A 146 18.52 23.37 -1.72
C HIS A 146 17.70 24.64 -1.47
N GLU A 147 18.24 25.55 -0.67
CA GLU A 147 17.54 26.74 -0.17
C GLU A 147 17.07 27.65 -1.31
N ASP A 148 17.79 27.71 -2.43
CA ASP A 148 17.41 28.53 -3.58
C ASP A 148 16.76 27.71 -4.71
N GLN A 149 17.11 26.43 -4.90
CA GLN A 149 16.70 25.63 -6.06
C GLN A 149 15.21 25.32 -6.10
N PHE A 150 14.56 25.08 -4.96
CA PHE A 150 13.09 24.94 -4.92
C PHE A 150 12.37 26.27 -5.14
N ALA A 151 12.98 27.39 -4.74
CA ALA A 151 12.43 28.72 -4.96
C ALA A 151 12.52 29.13 -6.44
N ILE A 152 13.59 28.73 -7.13
CA ILE A 152 13.81 29.03 -8.57
C ILE A 152 13.36 27.90 -9.51
N ARG A 153 12.98 26.73 -8.98
CA ARG A 153 12.51 25.54 -9.71
C ARG A 153 13.54 24.97 -10.68
N ASP A 154 14.80 25.00 -10.28
CA ASP A 154 15.92 24.41 -11.01
C ASP A 154 16.12 22.98 -10.55
N CYS A 155 15.58 22.04 -11.33
CA CYS A 155 15.66 20.60 -11.06
C CYS A 155 16.44 19.85 -12.14
N ASP A 156 16.67 20.48 -13.30
CA ASP A 156 17.31 19.89 -14.49
C ASP A 156 18.82 19.72 -14.33
N GLY A 157 19.42 20.34 -13.31
CA GLY A 157 20.80 20.02 -12.90
C GLY A 157 20.97 18.58 -12.38
N CYS A 158 19.90 17.90 -11.99
CA CYS A 158 19.94 16.51 -11.50
C CYS A 158 18.97 15.58 -12.23
N HIS A 159 17.86 16.09 -12.74
CA HIS A 159 16.85 15.31 -13.46
C HIS A 159 16.95 15.56 -14.97
N VAL A 160 16.86 14.50 -15.77
CA VAL A 160 16.85 14.62 -17.24
C VAL A 160 15.50 15.18 -17.71
N ASP A 161 14.39 14.62 -17.21
CA ASP A 161 13.04 15.09 -17.49
C ASP A 161 12.05 14.59 -16.42
N LEU A 162 11.71 15.48 -15.48
CA LEU A 162 10.78 15.19 -14.39
C LEU A 162 9.36 14.82 -14.87
N ARG A 163 8.94 15.31 -16.04
CA ARG A 163 7.58 15.07 -16.56
C ARG A 163 7.41 13.67 -17.13
N THR A 164 8.51 13.04 -17.54
CA THR A 164 8.51 11.68 -18.09
C THR A 164 9.08 10.64 -17.13
N GLU A 165 9.86 11.06 -16.14
CA GLU A 165 10.38 10.18 -15.08
C GLU A 165 9.27 9.41 -14.36
N GLY A 166 8.10 10.04 -14.18
CA GLY A 166 6.92 9.38 -13.61
C GLY A 166 7.09 8.91 -12.16
N SER A 167 8.19 9.30 -11.50
CA SER A 167 8.46 9.03 -10.09
C SER A 167 7.68 10.01 -9.22
N VAL A 168 6.98 9.49 -8.20
CA VAL A 168 6.33 10.34 -7.20
C VAL A 168 7.37 10.67 -6.14
N PRO A 169 7.55 11.95 -5.76
CA PRO A 169 8.45 12.30 -4.68
C PRO A 169 8.05 11.56 -3.39
N SER A 170 8.97 10.76 -2.85
CA SER A 170 8.77 10.07 -1.57
C SER A 170 8.96 11.00 -0.38
N GLU A 171 9.59 12.16 -0.60
CA GLU A 171 10.01 13.14 0.40
C GLU A 171 9.84 14.57 -0.18
N HIS A 172 9.80 15.60 0.68
CA HIS A 172 9.65 17.03 0.35
C HIS A 172 8.30 17.45 -0.30
N PHE A 173 7.80 16.73 -1.30
CA PHE A 173 6.47 16.89 -1.89
C PHE A 173 5.66 15.61 -1.70
N VAL A 174 5.33 15.34 -0.43
CA VAL A 174 4.60 14.13 -0.06
C VAL A 174 3.15 14.24 -0.54
N HIS A 175 2.80 13.38 -1.49
CA HIS A 175 1.43 13.15 -1.93
C HIS A 175 0.75 12.17 -0.96
N ASP A 176 0.55 12.62 0.28
CA ASP A 176 -0.14 11.82 1.29
C ASP A 176 -1.66 11.77 1.06
N LEU A 177 -2.35 11.01 1.90
CA LEU A 177 -3.81 10.84 1.80
C LEU A 177 -4.59 12.15 2.01
N ASP A 178 -3.97 13.19 2.56
CA ASP A 178 -4.59 14.50 2.78
C ASP A 178 -4.30 15.50 1.64
N PHE A 179 -3.46 15.12 0.66
CA PHE A 179 -3.17 15.93 -0.52
C PHE A 179 -4.45 16.48 -1.17
N ILE A 180 -5.48 15.65 -1.34
CA ILE A 180 -6.76 16.08 -1.94
C ILE A 180 -7.40 17.25 -1.17
N ARG A 181 -7.18 17.36 0.14
CA ARG A 181 -7.73 18.46 0.95
C ARG A 181 -6.92 19.75 0.84
N ARG A 182 -5.59 19.65 0.74
CA ARG A 182 -4.68 20.81 0.78
C ARG A 182 -4.18 21.28 -0.59
N HIS A 183 -4.26 20.45 -1.63
CA HIS A 183 -3.68 20.74 -2.93
C HIS A 183 -4.32 21.95 -3.61
N GLY A 184 -5.57 22.30 -3.33
CA GLY A 184 -6.21 23.48 -3.90
C GLY A 184 -5.52 24.80 -3.49
N VAL A 185 -5.20 24.95 -2.20
CA VAL A 185 -4.47 26.12 -1.70
C VAL A 185 -3.05 26.12 -2.26
N GLN A 186 -2.37 24.98 -2.22
CA GLN A 186 -1.01 24.83 -2.73
C GLN A 186 -0.91 25.12 -4.23
N ALA A 187 -1.84 24.57 -5.03
CA ALA A 187 -1.92 24.81 -6.47
C ALA A 187 -2.24 26.28 -6.78
N SER A 188 -3.09 26.95 -5.98
CA SER A 188 -3.36 28.37 -6.17
C SER A 188 -2.14 29.27 -5.93
N SER A 189 -1.24 28.87 -5.02
CA SER A 189 -0.03 29.64 -4.67
C SER A 189 1.23 29.24 -5.44
N ALA A 190 1.28 28.03 -6.01
CA ALA A 190 2.49 27.44 -6.57
C ALA A 190 2.19 26.50 -7.78
N MET A 191 1.26 26.90 -8.66
CA MET A 191 0.82 26.09 -9.80
C MET A 191 1.95 25.72 -10.77
N ASP A 192 2.86 26.66 -10.94
CA ASP A 192 4.06 26.56 -11.76
C ASP A 192 5.11 25.60 -11.21
N LEU A 193 5.20 25.44 -9.89
CA LEU A 193 5.97 24.37 -9.27
C LEU A 193 5.33 23.00 -9.54
N CYS A 194 4.01 22.87 -9.44
CA CYS A 194 3.34 21.62 -9.82
C CYS A 194 3.60 21.28 -11.30
N ALA A 195 3.64 22.30 -12.16
CA ALA A 195 3.94 22.14 -13.57
C ALA A 195 5.39 21.68 -13.84
N SER A 196 6.35 21.78 -12.90
CA SER A 196 7.71 21.24 -13.14
C SER A 196 7.71 19.72 -13.28
N CYS A 197 6.77 19.03 -12.64
CA CYS A 197 6.64 17.56 -12.68
C CYS A 197 5.37 17.08 -13.40
N HIS A 198 4.26 17.82 -13.30
CA HIS A 198 2.96 17.39 -13.82
C HIS A 198 2.56 18.09 -15.13
N GLN A 199 1.92 17.35 -16.03
CA GLN A 199 1.32 17.87 -17.25
C GLN A 199 -0.15 18.24 -17.01
N GLU A 200 -0.71 19.17 -17.80
CA GLU A 200 -2.08 19.67 -17.66
C GLU A 200 -3.14 18.56 -17.64
N ARG A 201 -2.92 17.47 -18.39
CA ARG A 201 -3.79 16.29 -18.40
C ARG A 201 -4.00 15.68 -17.00
N PHE A 202 -3.02 15.79 -16.12
CA PHE A 202 -3.12 15.29 -14.74
C PHE A 202 -4.14 16.10 -13.93
N CYS A 203 -4.17 17.42 -14.12
CA CYS A 203 -5.19 18.29 -13.55
C CYS A 203 -6.57 17.92 -14.11
N ALA A 204 -6.64 17.68 -15.42
CA ALA A 204 -7.88 17.33 -16.13
C ALA A 204 -8.48 15.97 -15.71
N ASP A 205 -7.67 15.02 -15.23
CA ASP A 205 -8.16 13.73 -14.71
C ASP A 205 -9.14 13.89 -13.53
N CYS A 206 -9.04 15.00 -12.79
CA CYS A 206 -9.94 15.33 -11.67
C CYS A 206 -10.77 16.60 -11.91
N HIS A 207 -10.18 17.67 -12.44
CA HIS A 207 -10.85 18.96 -12.67
C HIS A 207 -11.52 19.08 -14.04
N GLY A 208 -11.13 18.25 -15.02
CA GLY A 208 -11.75 18.18 -16.35
C GLY A 208 -13.04 17.37 -16.38
N VAL A 209 -13.50 16.89 -15.22
CA VAL A 209 -14.62 15.97 -15.08
C VAL A 209 -15.93 16.74 -14.87
N THR A 210 -16.46 17.36 -15.93
CA THR A 210 -17.91 17.63 -16.06
C THR A 210 -18.65 16.42 -16.63
N VAL A 211 -18.14 15.21 -16.40
CA VAL A 211 -18.74 13.96 -16.90
C VAL A 211 -19.05 13.09 -15.68
N PRO A 212 -20.29 12.61 -15.49
CA PRO A 212 -20.59 11.70 -14.41
C PRO A 212 -19.60 10.54 -14.50
N THR A 213 -18.77 10.33 -13.48
CA THR A 213 -17.97 9.13 -13.43
C THR A 213 -18.95 7.97 -13.36
N LEU A 214 -19.23 7.36 -14.53
CA LEU A 214 -19.76 6.01 -14.63
C LEU A 214 -19.00 5.19 -13.60
N PRO A 215 -19.69 4.36 -12.79
CA PRO A 215 -19.03 3.54 -11.79
C PRO A 215 -17.92 2.83 -12.52
N THR A 216 -16.68 3.14 -12.13
CA THR A 216 -15.49 2.61 -12.75
C THR A 216 -15.74 1.11 -12.81
N ARG A 217 -15.86 0.54 -14.02
CA ARG A 217 -15.83 -0.92 -14.17
C ARG A 217 -14.67 -1.36 -13.30
N MET A 218 -14.97 -2.17 -12.28
CA MET A 218 -14.06 -2.56 -11.21
C MET A 218 -12.71 -2.93 -11.82
N ARG A 219 -11.74 -2.00 -11.78
CA ARG A 219 -10.34 -2.31 -12.06
C ARG A 219 -9.76 -2.62 -10.70
N PHE A 220 -9.73 -3.90 -10.36
CA PHE A 220 -9.19 -4.43 -9.10
C PHE A 220 -7.66 -4.25 -9.01
N ASP A 221 -7.04 -3.78 -10.10
CA ASP A 221 -5.60 -3.79 -10.34
C ASP A 221 -4.90 -2.50 -9.82
N GLU A 222 -5.64 -1.51 -9.34
CA GLU A 222 -5.11 -0.18 -8.94
C GLU A 222 -5.56 0.23 -7.52
N PRO A 223 -5.16 -0.50 -6.46
CA PRO A 223 -5.63 -0.28 -5.09
C PRO A 223 -5.13 1.03 -4.44
N PHE A 224 -4.13 1.70 -5.03
CA PHE A 224 -3.50 2.90 -4.48
C PHE A 224 -4.04 4.21 -5.05
N ARG A 225 -4.97 4.17 -6.02
CA ARG A 225 -5.64 5.40 -6.46
C ARG A 225 -6.74 5.76 -5.47
N ASN A 226 -6.45 6.76 -4.64
CA ASN A 226 -7.36 7.31 -3.64
C ASN A 226 -8.53 8.06 -4.33
N ARG A 227 -9.45 7.31 -4.94
CA ARG A 227 -10.63 7.87 -5.61
C ARG A 227 -11.73 8.02 -4.58
N LEU A 228 -12.44 9.15 -4.62
CA LEU A 228 -13.61 9.40 -3.75
C LEU A 228 -14.76 8.40 -4.03
N HIS A 229 -14.73 7.71 -5.17
CA HIS A 229 -15.69 6.67 -5.58
C HIS A 229 -15.05 5.26 -5.61
N GLN A 230 -14.70 4.69 -4.45
CA GLN A 230 -14.19 3.31 -4.36
C GLN A 230 -15.32 2.28 -4.18
N ALA A 231 -15.06 1.01 -4.52
CA ALA A 231 -15.95 -0.12 -4.25
C ALA A 231 -16.27 -0.22 -2.74
N GLY A 232 -17.52 -0.53 -2.37
CA GLY A 232 -17.94 -0.61 -0.96
C GLY A 232 -18.46 0.71 -0.36
N PHE A 233 -18.76 1.72 -1.17
CA PHE A 233 -19.29 3.03 -0.74
C PHE A 233 -20.42 2.91 0.30
N MET A 234 -21.39 2.01 0.08
CA MET A 234 -22.52 1.83 1.01
C MET A 234 -22.09 1.45 2.44
N ALA A 235 -20.94 0.78 2.60
CA ALA A 235 -20.45 0.30 3.88
C ALA A 235 -19.59 1.32 4.66
N ARG A 236 -19.17 2.43 4.04
CA ARG A 236 -18.24 3.38 4.69
C ARG A 236 -18.61 4.85 4.53
N HIS A 237 -19.44 5.21 3.55
CA HIS A 237 -19.74 6.60 3.25
C HIS A 237 -20.43 7.35 4.40
N ALA A 238 -21.06 6.63 5.35
CA ALA A 238 -21.60 7.24 6.56
C ALA A 238 -20.50 7.89 7.42
N HIS A 239 -19.38 7.20 7.62
CA HIS A 239 -18.23 7.74 8.34
C HIS A 239 -17.53 8.86 7.55
N GLU A 240 -17.36 8.68 6.23
CA GLU A 240 -16.79 9.71 5.34
C GLU A 240 -17.65 10.99 5.32
N ALA A 241 -18.98 10.87 5.27
CA ALA A 241 -19.91 11.99 5.30
C ALA A 241 -19.97 12.67 6.68
N GLN A 242 -19.85 11.90 7.77
CA GLN A 242 -19.81 12.46 9.12
C GLN A 242 -18.52 13.24 9.38
N THR A 243 -17.41 12.76 8.85
CA THR A 243 -16.09 13.39 9.04
C THR A 243 -15.92 14.61 8.13
N ASN A 244 -16.39 14.57 6.87
CA ASN A 244 -16.31 15.71 5.97
C ASN A 244 -17.34 15.64 4.83
N LYS A 245 -18.59 16.04 5.11
CA LYS A 245 -19.65 16.18 4.10
C LYS A 245 -19.29 17.15 2.96
N GLY A 246 -18.48 18.19 3.27
CA GLY A 246 -18.06 19.23 2.32
C GLY A 246 -17.33 18.67 1.09
N LEU A 247 -16.56 17.59 1.29
CA LEU A 247 -15.84 16.90 0.23
C LEU A 247 -16.77 16.33 -0.85
N CYS A 248 -17.95 15.84 -0.45
CA CYS A 248 -18.94 15.30 -1.38
C CYS A 248 -19.70 16.41 -2.12
N SER A 249 -20.07 17.47 -1.38
CA SER A 249 -20.82 18.61 -1.92
C SER A 249 -20.02 19.49 -2.87
N THR A 250 -18.71 19.25 -2.97
CA THR A 250 -17.83 19.87 -3.97
C THR A 250 -18.24 19.47 -5.40
N CYS A 251 -18.82 18.27 -5.57
CA CYS A 251 -19.25 17.77 -6.88
C CYS A 251 -20.72 17.31 -6.92
N HIS A 252 -21.27 16.84 -5.80
CA HIS A 252 -22.65 16.32 -5.73
C HIS A 252 -23.58 17.33 -5.06
N ALA A 253 -24.75 17.57 -5.65
CA ALA A 253 -25.78 18.38 -5.00
C ALA A 253 -26.35 17.65 -3.77
N GLU A 254 -26.76 18.40 -2.74
CA GLU A 254 -27.41 17.87 -1.51
C GLU A 254 -28.59 16.94 -1.82
N GLN A 255 -29.30 17.21 -2.92
CA GLN A 255 -30.43 16.39 -3.39
C GLN A 255 -30.04 14.94 -3.70
N PHE A 256 -28.78 14.66 -4.05
CA PHE A 256 -28.29 13.30 -4.25
C PHE A 256 -28.39 12.48 -2.96
N CYS A 257 -27.94 13.07 -1.83
CA CYS A 257 -28.01 12.44 -0.51
C CYS A 257 -29.47 12.11 -0.20
N VAL A 258 -30.36 13.09 -0.35
CA VAL A 258 -31.79 12.95 -0.05
C VAL A 258 -32.45 11.86 -0.91
N THR A 259 -32.26 11.91 -2.23
CA THR A 259 -32.89 10.96 -3.17
C THR A 259 -32.45 9.53 -2.90
N CYS A 260 -31.16 9.30 -2.68
CA CYS A 260 -30.63 7.96 -2.41
C CYS A 260 -31.13 7.44 -1.05
N HIS A 261 -31.03 8.26 -0.01
CA HIS A 261 -31.45 7.88 1.34
C HIS A 261 -32.96 7.63 1.44
N GLN A 262 -33.78 8.43 0.75
CA GLN A 262 -35.22 8.20 0.62
C GLN A 262 -35.52 6.91 -0.16
N GLY A 263 -34.87 6.72 -1.32
CA GLY A 263 -35.03 5.51 -2.12
C GLY A 263 -34.59 4.22 -1.42
N ARG A 264 -33.77 4.33 -0.37
CA ARG A 264 -33.32 3.22 0.47
C ARG A 264 -33.95 3.18 1.87
N GLY A 265 -34.83 4.12 2.22
CA GLY A 265 -35.52 4.18 3.51
C GLY A 265 -34.62 4.48 4.72
N VAL A 266 -33.42 5.05 4.52
CA VAL A 266 -32.44 5.36 5.58
C VAL A 266 -32.38 6.87 5.80
N HIS A 267 -33.20 7.40 6.70
CA HIS A 267 -33.37 8.84 6.89
C HIS A 267 -33.50 9.19 8.39
N ALA A 268 -32.86 10.27 8.82
CA ALA A 268 -32.77 10.62 10.25
C ALA A 268 -34.00 11.33 10.86
N LEU A 269 -35.00 11.75 10.08
CA LEU A 269 -35.95 12.80 10.50
C LEU A 269 -37.42 12.65 9.98
N ALA A 270 -37.89 11.47 9.53
CA ALA A 270 -39.32 11.26 9.25
C ALA A 270 -39.85 10.04 9.95
N ASP A 271 -41.13 10.14 10.32
CA ASP A 271 -41.93 9.01 10.75
C ASP A 271 -41.91 7.91 9.69
N GLY A 272 -41.53 6.70 10.11
CA GLY A 272 -41.37 5.54 9.23
C GLY A 272 -39.98 5.41 8.59
N ALA A 273 -39.06 6.36 8.81
CA ALA A 273 -37.66 6.12 8.50
C ALA A 273 -37.10 5.04 9.44
N LEU A 274 -36.24 4.15 8.94
CA LEU A 274 -35.57 3.15 9.76
C LEU A 274 -34.71 3.89 10.81
N ASN A 275 -35.26 4.14 11.99
CA ASN A 275 -34.46 4.43 13.17
C ASN A 275 -33.66 3.14 13.43
N PRO A 276 -32.33 3.15 13.26
CA PRO A 276 -31.52 1.96 13.51
C PRO A 276 -31.59 1.52 14.97
N HIS A 277 -32.08 2.38 15.87
CA HIS A 277 -32.28 2.15 17.29
C HIS A 277 -33.70 2.55 17.75
N PRO A 278 -34.74 1.78 17.44
CA PRO A 278 -36.09 2.06 17.92
C PRO A 278 -36.19 1.90 19.45
N ALA A 279 -37.21 2.45 20.09
CA ALA A 279 -37.46 2.23 21.53
C ALA A 279 -37.49 0.72 21.85
N GLY A 280 -36.80 0.27 22.90
CA GLY A 280 -36.60 -1.16 23.20
C GLY A 280 -35.62 -1.88 22.26
N TRP A 281 -34.69 -1.15 21.62
CA TRP A 281 -33.64 -1.72 20.77
C TRP A 281 -32.76 -2.74 21.50
N LEU A 282 -32.42 -2.50 22.77
CA LEU A 282 -31.54 -3.38 23.55
C LEU A 282 -32.10 -4.81 23.65
N ASP A 283 -33.41 -5.01 23.63
CA ASP A 283 -34.02 -6.35 23.69
C ASP A 283 -34.05 -7.05 22.32
N ARG A 284 -33.91 -6.28 21.23
CA ARG A 284 -34.15 -6.72 19.85
C ARG A 284 -32.88 -6.71 18.98
N HIS A 285 -31.80 -6.08 19.46
CA HIS A 285 -30.55 -5.96 18.73
C HIS A 285 -29.83 -7.29 18.56
N GLY A 286 -29.93 -8.21 19.53
CA GLY A 286 -29.24 -9.50 19.46
C GLY A 286 -29.61 -10.35 18.24
N PRO A 287 -30.90 -10.56 17.93
CA PRO A 287 -31.32 -11.21 16.68
C PRO A 287 -31.00 -10.41 15.42
N ALA A 288 -31.06 -9.08 15.47
CA ALA A 288 -30.77 -8.21 14.32
C ALA A 288 -29.28 -8.24 13.94
N ALA A 289 -28.40 -8.08 14.93
CA ALA A 289 -26.94 -8.15 14.79
C ALA A 289 -26.47 -9.52 14.29
N ARG A 290 -27.18 -10.61 14.62
CA ARG A 290 -26.89 -11.95 14.08
C ARG A 290 -27.25 -12.11 12.60
N ARG A 291 -28.21 -11.31 12.09
CA ARG A 291 -28.61 -11.37 10.67
C ARG A 291 -27.70 -10.53 9.79
N ASP A 292 -27.31 -9.34 10.25
CA ASP A 292 -26.47 -8.42 9.48
C ASP A 292 -25.50 -7.62 10.37
N PRO A 293 -24.38 -8.22 10.80
CA PRO A 293 -23.37 -7.53 11.61
C PRO A 293 -22.58 -6.48 10.80
N VAL A 294 -22.49 -6.64 9.48
CA VAL A 294 -21.74 -5.74 8.59
C VAL A 294 -22.50 -4.43 8.37
N GLY A 295 -23.83 -4.51 8.25
CA GLY A 295 -24.70 -3.33 8.21
C GLY A 295 -24.53 -2.45 9.44
N CYS A 296 -24.38 -3.03 10.63
CA CYS A 296 -24.13 -2.27 11.87
C CYS A 296 -22.75 -1.60 11.87
N ALA A 297 -21.71 -2.33 11.46
CA ALA A 297 -20.34 -1.82 11.41
C ALA A 297 -20.18 -0.60 10.48
N SER A 298 -21.04 -0.48 9.46
CA SER A 298 -21.00 0.60 8.48
C SER A 298 -21.25 2.01 9.05
N CYS A 299 -22.07 2.11 10.11
CA CYS A 299 -22.37 3.38 10.79
C CYS A 299 -21.53 3.57 12.06
N HIS A 300 -20.99 2.50 12.64
CA HIS A 300 -20.29 2.52 13.94
C HIS A 300 -18.76 2.48 13.82
N GLY A 301 -18.20 2.63 12.61
CA GLY A 301 -16.79 3.00 12.41
C GLY A 301 -15.76 1.94 12.79
N GLY A 302 -16.12 0.66 12.88
CA GLY A 302 -15.19 -0.41 13.23
C GLY A 302 -15.75 -1.80 12.95
N GLY A 303 -14.90 -2.67 12.38
CA GLY A 303 -15.23 -4.06 12.01
C GLY A 303 -15.97 -4.78 13.14
N GLY A 304 -17.02 -5.52 12.76
CA GLY A 304 -18.13 -5.93 13.62
C GLY A 304 -17.75 -6.49 14.99
N GLU A 305 -16.54 -7.03 15.18
CA GLU A 305 -16.05 -7.51 16.47
C GLU A 305 -15.70 -6.37 17.48
N GLN A 306 -15.04 -5.28 17.06
CA GLN A 306 -14.62 -4.23 18.01
C GLN A 306 -15.80 -3.46 18.60
N LEU A 307 -16.83 -3.22 17.78
CA LEU A 307 -18.09 -2.62 18.21
C LEU A 307 -18.79 -3.47 19.28
N CYS A 308 -18.80 -4.79 19.10
CA CYS A 308 -19.51 -5.69 19.99
C CYS A 308 -18.77 -5.90 21.32
N VAL A 309 -17.44 -5.92 21.31
CA VAL A 309 -16.61 -6.22 22.49
C VAL A 309 -16.88 -5.26 23.66
N GLY A 310 -17.13 -3.98 23.40
CA GLY A 310 -17.38 -3.00 24.46
C GLY A 310 -18.52 -3.39 25.41
N CYS A 311 -19.58 -4.01 24.87
CA CYS A 311 -20.76 -4.39 25.65
C CYS A 311 -20.86 -5.91 25.90
N HIS A 312 -20.24 -6.75 25.06
CA HIS A 312 -20.35 -8.21 25.10
C HIS A 312 -19.07 -8.96 25.49
N ARG A 313 -18.04 -8.24 25.95
CA ARG A 313 -16.88 -8.88 26.57
C ARG A 313 -17.33 -9.79 27.73
N VAL A 314 -16.56 -10.83 28.02
CA VAL A 314 -16.85 -11.66 29.20
C VAL A 314 -16.85 -10.78 30.46
N GLY A 315 -17.95 -10.82 31.20
CA GLY A 315 -18.16 -10.04 32.43
C GLY A 315 -18.83 -8.68 32.24
N SER A 316 -19.12 -8.24 31.01
CA SER A 316 -19.88 -7.01 30.76
C SER A 316 -21.40 -7.26 30.70
N ALA A 317 -22.16 -6.15 30.78
CA ALA A 317 -23.62 -6.18 30.91
C ALA A 317 -24.36 -6.83 29.73
N GLY A 318 -23.78 -6.84 28.53
CA GLY A 318 -24.40 -7.41 27.32
C GLY A 318 -24.35 -8.93 27.25
N GLY A 319 -23.60 -9.60 28.14
CA GLY A 319 -23.54 -11.06 28.19
C GLY A 319 -22.94 -11.72 26.94
N SER A 320 -23.00 -13.06 26.90
CA SER A 320 -22.40 -13.88 25.85
C SER A 320 -23.13 -13.74 24.51
N ILE A 321 -22.39 -13.44 23.44
CA ILE A 321 -22.88 -13.46 22.05
C ILE A 321 -23.03 -14.88 21.48
N HIS A 322 -22.42 -15.88 22.12
CA HIS A 322 -22.52 -17.25 21.65
C HIS A 322 -23.92 -17.82 21.92
N PRO A 323 -24.50 -18.57 20.98
CA PRO A 323 -25.77 -19.25 21.21
C PRO A 323 -25.65 -20.33 22.31
N PRO A 324 -26.76 -20.72 22.95
CA PRO A 324 -26.75 -21.79 23.95
C PRO A 324 -26.10 -23.07 23.41
N GLY A 325 -25.18 -23.67 24.20
CA GLY A 325 -24.48 -24.89 23.82
C GLY A 325 -23.30 -24.72 22.84
N TRP A 326 -22.94 -23.48 22.49
CA TRP A 326 -21.83 -23.22 21.59
C TRP A 326 -20.48 -23.61 22.20
N THR A 327 -19.63 -24.25 21.38
CA THR A 327 -18.26 -24.67 21.74
C THR A 327 -17.27 -24.30 20.64
N SER A 328 -16.04 -23.93 21.01
CA SER A 328 -14.95 -23.65 20.06
C SER A 328 -13.82 -24.66 20.15
N ARG A 329 -13.14 -24.90 19.03
CA ARG A 329 -11.89 -25.66 18.95
C ARG A 329 -10.64 -24.77 19.17
N LYS A 330 -10.78 -23.45 19.16
CA LYS A 330 -9.69 -22.49 19.42
C LYS A 330 -9.55 -22.23 20.91
N ARG A 331 -8.33 -21.93 21.39
CA ARG A 331 -8.12 -21.51 22.78
C ARG A 331 -8.63 -20.09 22.95
N ARG A 332 -9.09 -19.76 24.16
CA ARG A 332 -9.58 -18.40 24.50
C ARG A 332 -8.52 -17.31 24.29
N SER A 333 -7.24 -17.68 24.40
CA SER A 333 -6.08 -16.83 24.13
C SER A 333 -5.80 -16.53 22.66
N ASP A 334 -6.39 -17.29 21.73
CA ASP A 334 -6.13 -17.15 20.30
C ASP A 334 -6.97 -16.00 19.71
N MET A 335 -6.52 -15.36 18.62
CA MET A 335 -7.39 -14.45 17.85
C MET A 335 -8.46 -15.25 17.08
N PRO A 336 -9.72 -14.74 16.98
CA PRO A 336 -10.24 -13.50 17.57
C PRO A 336 -10.75 -13.66 19.01
N CYS A 337 -10.72 -14.87 19.59
CA CYS A 337 -11.26 -15.18 20.92
C CYS A 337 -10.72 -14.26 22.03
N ARG A 338 -9.44 -13.91 21.98
CA ARG A 338 -8.80 -13.01 22.97
C ARG A 338 -9.38 -11.59 23.01
N LEU A 339 -10.11 -11.16 21.97
CA LEU A 339 -10.77 -9.86 21.95
C LEU A 339 -11.92 -9.79 22.98
N CYS A 340 -12.60 -10.91 23.21
CA CYS A 340 -13.72 -11.00 24.16
C CYS A 340 -13.34 -11.75 25.45
N HIS A 341 -12.32 -12.61 25.40
CA HIS A 341 -11.90 -13.52 26.46
C HIS A 341 -10.53 -13.19 27.04
N VAL A 342 -10.27 -11.90 27.29
CA VAL A 342 -9.12 -11.45 28.09
C VAL A 342 -9.14 -12.19 29.45
N PRO A 343 -7.99 -12.55 30.05
CA PRO A 343 -7.96 -13.09 31.42
C PRO A 343 -8.71 -12.21 32.43
#